data_AF-A0A969MR86-F1
#
_entry.id   AF-A0A969MR86-F1
#
_cell.length_a   1.000
_cell.length_b   1.000
_cell.length_c   1.000
_cell.angle_alpha   90.00
_cell.angle_beta   90.00
_cell.angle_gamma   90.00
#
_symmetry.space_group_name_H-M   'P 1'
#
loop_
_entity.id
_entity.type
_entity.pdbx_description
1 polymer ?
#
loop_
_entity_poly.entity_id
_entity_poly.type
_entity_poly.pdbx_seq_one_letter_code
_entity_poly.pdbx_strand_id
1 'polypeptide(L)'
;MYSLNQFYDLNLPRLPSYVPINSFITNALVSTAVTTQLLSSNVLRAAPFVISSKTTINRLVFSVTTAGSTNSATIVGLYSNKILSIGDDYPYQLLASSGVQDSAAATVKTTDITPVILNPGIYWVAYNCNEVGTEPTLRGVNQGALFALGVDAGLGTNTQQCIISIAKTYDGTLPATFPSGATLVSNTSIPILAMRRSA
;
A
#
# COMPACT_ATOMS: atom_id res chain seq x y z
N MET A 1 -46.90 -12.98 -6.30
CA MET A 1 -45.97 -12.11 -7.06
C MET A 1 -45.61 -10.94 -6.16
N TYR A 2 -44.39 -10.91 -5.63
CA TYR A 2 -43.89 -9.78 -4.83
C TYR A 2 -43.06 -8.88 -5.74
N SER A 3 -43.32 -7.57 -5.70
CA SER A 3 -42.72 -6.56 -6.58
C SER A 3 -41.26 -6.26 -6.20
N LEU A 4 -40.42 -6.14 -7.21
CA LEU A 4 -38.95 -6.07 -7.17
C LEU A 4 -38.34 -4.75 -6.63
N ASN A 5 -39.05 -3.97 -5.82
CA ASN A 5 -38.63 -2.61 -5.43
C ASN A 5 -38.41 -2.38 -3.91
N GLN A 6 -38.17 -3.42 -3.11
CA GLN A 6 -37.95 -3.27 -1.65
C GLN A 6 -36.47 -3.28 -1.20
N PHE A 7 -35.49 -3.26 -2.10
CA PHE A 7 -34.06 -3.33 -1.70
C PHE A 7 -33.29 -1.99 -1.72
N TYR A 8 -33.96 -0.86 -1.97
CA TYR A 8 -33.30 0.46 -2.03
C TYR A 8 -33.54 1.37 -0.82
N ASP A 9 -33.88 0.82 0.34
CA ASP A 9 -33.96 1.62 1.56
C ASP A 9 -33.51 0.88 2.82
N LEU A 10 -32.29 0.34 2.76
CA LEU A 10 -31.59 -0.04 3.98
C LEU A 10 -30.77 1.17 4.46
N ASN A 11 -31.50 2.14 5.03
CA ASN A 11 -31.09 2.93 6.19
C ASN A 11 -30.77 2.02 7.40
N LEU A 12 -30.13 0.87 7.17
CA LEU A 12 -29.44 0.19 8.24
C LEU A 12 -28.36 1.15 8.70
N PRO A 13 -28.22 1.41 10.00
CA PRO A 13 -27.00 2.00 10.49
C PRO A 13 -25.88 1.10 9.98
N ARG A 14 -25.11 1.58 8.98
CA ARG A 14 -23.80 1.01 8.69
C ARG A 14 -23.17 0.91 10.06
N LEU A 15 -22.88 -0.33 10.51
CA LEU A 15 -22.21 -0.54 11.79
C LEU A 15 -21.12 0.52 11.85
N PRO A 16 -21.16 1.46 12.82
CA PRO A 16 -20.16 2.50 12.88
C PRO A 16 -18.85 1.73 12.89
N SER A 17 -18.06 1.89 11.83
CA SER A 17 -16.75 1.27 11.77
C SER A 17 -15.99 1.93 12.92
N TYR A 18 -16.00 1.29 14.09
CA TYR A 18 -15.35 1.77 15.29
C TYR A 18 -13.86 1.58 15.06
N VAL A 19 -13.31 2.52 14.31
CA VAL A 19 -11.89 2.64 14.04
C VAL A 19 -11.53 4.01 14.58
N PRO A 20 -10.87 4.07 15.76
CA PRO A 20 -10.60 5.33 16.45
C PRO A 20 -9.89 6.35 15.54
N ILE A 21 -10.21 7.63 15.69
CA ILE A 21 -9.37 8.72 15.17
C ILE A 21 -7.96 8.57 15.80
N ASN A 22 -6.90 8.89 15.07
CA ASN A 22 -5.50 8.61 15.42
C ASN A 22 -5.09 7.13 15.40
N SER A 23 -5.89 6.25 14.77
CA SER A 23 -5.45 4.89 14.41
C SER A 23 -4.76 4.86 13.05
N PHE A 24 -4.01 3.79 12.82
CA PHE A 24 -3.38 3.50 11.54
C PHE A 24 -4.23 2.51 10.74
N ILE A 25 -4.45 2.81 9.45
CA ILE A 25 -4.85 1.82 8.47
C ILE A 25 -3.60 1.30 7.76
N THR A 26 -3.62 0.04 7.33
CA THR A 26 -2.51 -0.59 6.62
C THR A 26 -3.01 -1.16 5.30
N ASN A 27 -2.07 -1.44 4.41
CA ASN A 27 -2.30 -2.18 3.18
C ASN A 27 -2.43 -3.69 3.36
N ALA A 28 -2.59 -4.21 4.59
CA ALA A 28 -2.58 -5.64 4.88
C ALA A 28 -3.75 -6.04 5.80
N LEU A 29 -4.46 -7.12 5.44
CA LEU A 29 -5.60 -7.68 6.18
C LEU A 29 -5.18 -9.03 6.79
N VAL A 30 -4.74 -9.08 8.05
CA VAL A 30 -4.04 -10.29 8.56
C VAL A 30 -4.93 -11.27 9.32
N SER A 31 -4.83 -12.56 8.96
CA SER A 31 -5.06 -13.73 9.83
C SER A 31 -3.75 -14.51 10.14
N THR A 32 -2.57 -14.00 9.78
CA THR A 32 -1.25 -14.64 9.97
C THR A 32 -0.18 -13.69 10.55
N ALA A 33 0.97 -14.25 10.98
CA ALA A 33 2.02 -13.56 11.72
C ALA A 33 2.79 -12.50 10.91
N VAL A 34 3.24 -11.45 11.61
CA VAL A 34 4.14 -10.40 11.08
C VAL A 34 5.45 -11.02 10.60
N THR A 35 5.98 -10.53 9.48
CA THR A 35 7.29 -10.91 8.93
C THR A 35 8.12 -9.66 8.61
N THR A 36 9.19 -9.83 7.84
CA THR A 36 9.99 -8.75 7.28
C THR A 36 10.15 -8.92 5.77
N GLN A 37 10.36 -7.83 5.03
CA GLN A 37 10.58 -7.83 3.58
C GLN A 37 11.86 -7.04 3.26
N LEU A 38 12.83 -7.72 2.65
CA LEU A 38 14.01 -7.07 2.08
C LEU A 38 13.58 -6.26 0.86
N LEU A 39 13.99 -4.98 0.79
CA LEU A 39 13.66 -4.15 -0.36
C LEU A 39 14.54 -4.50 -1.56
N SER A 40 14.00 -4.28 -2.75
CA SER A 40 14.77 -4.33 -4.00
C SER A 40 15.06 -2.91 -4.45
N SER A 41 16.33 -2.56 -4.54
CA SER A 41 16.78 -1.25 -5.00
C SER A 41 16.34 -0.97 -6.43
N ASN A 42 16.05 0.30 -6.75
CA ASN A 42 15.63 0.73 -8.08
C ASN A 42 14.35 0.03 -8.61
N VAL A 43 13.48 -0.42 -7.71
CA VAL A 43 12.19 -1.05 -8.04
C VAL A 43 11.08 -0.30 -7.33
N LEU A 44 10.16 0.27 -8.11
CA LEU A 44 8.93 0.85 -7.58
C LEU A 44 7.89 -0.25 -7.46
N ARG A 45 7.42 -0.49 -6.23
CA ARG A 45 6.37 -1.45 -5.93
C ARG A 45 5.15 -0.75 -5.37
N ALA A 46 3.96 -1.27 -5.67
CA ALA A 46 2.71 -0.75 -5.13
C ALA A 46 1.77 -1.87 -4.67
N ALA A 47 1.17 -1.68 -3.50
CA ALA A 47 0.16 -2.57 -2.92
C ALA A 47 -1.18 -1.84 -2.82
N PRO A 48 -2.29 -2.44 -3.27
CA PRO A 48 -3.60 -1.82 -3.14
C PRO A 48 -4.12 -1.93 -1.71
N PHE A 49 -5.06 -1.05 -1.36
CA PHE A 49 -5.85 -1.14 -0.14
C PHE A 49 -7.20 -0.45 -0.33
N VAL A 50 -8.16 -0.77 0.55
CA VAL A 50 -9.54 -0.29 0.43
C VAL A 50 -9.84 0.74 1.51
N ILE A 51 -10.39 1.88 1.11
CA ILE A 51 -11.05 2.85 1.98
C ILE A 51 -12.55 2.56 1.94
N SER A 52 -13.14 2.20 3.07
CA SER A 52 -14.58 1.86 3.18
C SER A 52 -15.47 3.08 3.49
N SER A 53 -14.88 4.15 4.02
CA SER A 53 -15.57 5.37 4.45
C SER A 53 -14.66 6.58 4.24
N LYS A 54 -15.25 7.75 3.99
CA LYS A 54 -14.49 9.00 3.81
C LYS A 54 -13.50 9.17 4.96
N THR A 55 -12.21 9.30 4.64
CA THR A 55 -11.12 9.27 5.62
C THR A 55 -10.09 10.32 5.26
N THR A 56 -9.68 11.12 6.23
CA THR A 56 -8.55 12.05 6.10
C THR A 56 -7.28 11.34 6.54
N ILE A 57 -6.24 11.36 5.70
CA ILE A 57 -4.91 10.83 5.99
C ILE A 57 -3.92 11.98 6.09
N ASN A 58 -3.15 12.05 7.17
CA ASN A 58 -2.19 13.14 7.38
C ASN A 58 -0.79 12.68 7.77
N ARG A 59 -0.52 11.37 7.77
CA ARG A 59 0.79 10.82 8.14
C ARG A 59 1.03 9.47 7.49
N LEU A 60 2.24 9.26 7.01
CA LEU A 60 2.74 7.99 6.49
C LEU A 60 3.78 7.41 7.46
N VAL A 61 3.73 6.09 7.67
CA VAL A 61 4.59 5.38 8.62
C VAL A 61 5.03 4.05 8.03
N PHE A 62 6.29 3.70 8.25
CA PHE A 62 6.81 2.36 8.03
C PHE A 62 7.89 2.03 9.06
N SER A 63 8.23 0.76 9.23
CA SER A 63 9.25 0.32 10.19
C SER A 63 10.39 -0.36 9.47
N VAL A 64 11.60 0.18 9.62
CA VAL A 64 12.85 -0.49 9.21
C VAL A 64 13.22 -1.46 10.33
N THR A 65 13.24 -2.76 10.05
CA THR A 65 13.58 -3.81 11.02
C THR A 65 15.05 -4.18 10.95
N THR A 66 15.65 -4.09 9.76
CA THR A 66 17.10 -4.24 9.56
C THR A 66 17.58 -3.03 8.78
N ALA A 67 18.56 -2.32 9.32
CA ALA A 67 19.18 -1.18 8.66
C ALA A 67 19.87 -1.61 7.35
N GLY A 68 19.73 -0.79 6.30
CA GLY A 68 20.60 -0.87 5.14
C GLY A 68 21.99 -0.30 5.44
N SER A 69 22.89 -0.35 4.46
CA SER A 69 24.20 0.30 4.56
C SER A 69 24.09 1.83 4.70
N THR A 70 25.20 2.49 5.06
CA THR A 70 25.31 3.95 5.07
C THR A 70 24.75 4.56 3.78
N ASN A 71 23.97 5.64 3.91
CA ASN A 71 23.23 6.31 2.83
C ASN A 71 22.03 5.52 2.28
N SER A 72 21.62 4.41 2.91
CA SER A 72 20.36 3.76 2.55
C SER A 72 19.19 4.72 2.76
N ALA A 73 18.36 4.84 1.73
CA ALA A 73 17.24 5.77 1.67
C ALA A 73 16.01 5.08 1.07
N THR A 74 14.86 5.30 1.69
CA THR A 74 13.57 4.74 1.26
C THR A 74 12.57 5.89 1.12
N ILE A 75 11.71 5.83 0.10
CA ILE A 75 10.58 6.72 -0.07
C ILE A 75 9.30 5.92 -0.13
N VAL A 76 8.25 6.40 0.52
CA VAL A 76 6.91 5.82 0.46
C VAL A 76 5.89 6.87 0.01
N GLY A 77 4.79 6.43 -0.58
CA GLY A 77 3.77 7.33 -1.08
C GLY A 77 2.41 6.68 -1.21
N LEU A 78 1.42 7.55 -1.35
CA LEU A 78 0.01 7.22 -1.53
C LEU A 78 -0.39 7.62 -2.94
N TYR A 79 -0.97 6.70 -3.69
CA TYR A 79 -1.46 6.89 -5.05
C TYR A 79 -2.98 6.69 -5.12
N SER A 80 -3.63 7.47 -5.98
CA SER A 80 -5.00 7.21 -6.41
C SER A 80 -5.07 5.95 -7.28
N ASN A 81 -6.28 5.42 -7.44
CA ASN A 81 -6.56 4.35 -8.38
C ASN A 81 -7.06 4.90 -9.73
N LYS A 82 -6.71 4.21 -10.81
CA LYS A 82 -7.30 4.36 -12.14
C LYS A 82 -7.70 2.97 -12.64
N ILE A 83 -8.87 2.92 -13.26
CA ILE A 83 -9.34 1.75 -13.99
C ILE A 83 -8.78 1.85 -15.42
N LEU A 84 -7.87 0.96 -15.80
CA LEU A 84 -7.30 0.93 -17.16
C LEU A 84 -8.27 0.26 -18.15
N SER A 85 -8.93 -0.79 -17.69
CA SER A 85 -10.03 -1.49 -18.35
C SER A 85 -10.96 -2.10 -17.29
N ILE A 86 -12.13 -2.62 -17.66
CA ILE A 86 -13.06 -3.23 -16.70
C ILE A 86 -12.33 -4.34 -15.93
N GLY A 87 -12.16 -4.16 -14.62
CA GLY A 87 -11.47 -5.12 -13.74
C GLY A 87 -9.95 -4.94 -13.65
N ASP A 88 -9.38 -3.90 -14.24
CA ASP A 88 -7.94 -3.63 -14.21
C ASP A 88 -7.64 -2.35 -13.42
N ASP A 89 -7.59 -2.50 -12.09
CA ASP A 89 -7.23 -1.45 -11.14
C ASP A 89 -5.71 -1.20 -11.14
N TYR A 90 -5.31 0.06 -11.18
CA TYR A 90 -3.91 0.46 -11.32
C TYR A 90 -3.61 1.75 -10.53
N PRO A 91 -2.43 1.90 -9.90
CA PRO A 91 -2.04 3.17 -9.29
C PRO A 91 -1.90 4.27 -10.35
N TYR A 92 -2.30 5.49 -10.00
CA TYR A 92 -2.32 6.60 -10.95
C TYR A 92 -1.61 7.84 -10.45
N GLN A 93 -2.31 8.79 -9.82
CA GLN A 93 -1.73 10.05 -9.39
C GLN A 93 -1.19 9.95 -7.98
N LEU A 94 0.02 10.46 -7.75
CA LEU A 94 0.59 10.60 -6.42
C LEU A 94 -0.21 11.63 -5.63
N LEU A 95 -0.80 11.19 -4.51
CA LEU A 95 -1.59 12.02 -3.60
C LEU A 95 -0.72 12.58 -2.47
N ALA A 96 0.25 11.81 -1.99
CA ALA A 96 1.19 12.22 -0.95
C ALA A 96 2.45 11.36 -0.95
N SER A 97 3.54 11.89 -0.39
CA SER A 97 4.80 11.15 -0.21
C SER A 97 5.43 11.47 1.14
N SER A 98 6.22 10.53 1.67
CA SER A 98 7.07 10.73 2.84
C SER A 98 8.28 11.63 2.57
N GLY A 99 8.58 11.93 1.30
CA GLY A 99 9.92 12.35 0.89
C GLY A 99 10.96 11.27 1.23
N VAL A 100 12.23 11.63 1.08
CA VAL A 100 13.35 10.74 1.40
C VAL A 100 13.41 10.48 2.90
N GLN A 101 13.38 9.21 3.28
CA GLN A 101 13.57 8.76 4.65
C GLN A 101 14.87 7.96 4.74
N ASP A 102 15.70 8.30 5.72
CA ASP A 102 16.87 7.48 6.05
C ASP A 102 16.42 6.05 6.38
N SER A 103 17.07 5.05 5.79
CA SER A 103 16.86 3.63 6.09
C SER A 103 18.15 2.91 6.49
N ALA A 104 19.22 3.66 6.81
CA ALA A 104 20.45 3.15 7.43
C ALA A 104 20.32 2.97 8.95
N ALA A 105 19.14 3.24 9.52
CA ALA A 105 18.82 3.00 10.93
C ALA A 105 17.52 2.20 11.09
N ALA A 106 17.59 1.13 11.89
CA ALA A 106 16.45 0.30 12.25
C ALA A 106 15.55 1.03 13.25
N THR A 107 14.48 1.65 12.75
CA THR A 107 13.50 2.39 13.56
C THR A 107 12.20 2.57 12.80
N VAL A 108 11.17 3.08 13.49
CA VAL A 108 9.93 3.53 12.87
C VAL A 108 10.17 4.88 12.21
N LYS A 109 9.90 4.96 10.91
CA LYS A 109 9.97 6.18 10.11
C LYS A 109 8.57 6.77 10.01
N THR A 110 8.44 8.05 10.33
CA THR A 110 7.17 8.75 10.39
C THR A 110 7.29 10.08 9.67
N THR A 111 6.36 10.37 8.77
CA THR A 111 6.31 11.63 8.05
C THR A 111 4.90 12.20 8.09
N ASP A 112 4.77 13.43 8.59
CA ASP A 112 3.54 14.21 8.43
C ASP A 112 3.42 14.70 6.98
N ILE A 113 2.22 14.60 6.42
CA ILE A 113 1.90 15.03 5.07
C ILE A 113 0.80 16.08 5.09
N THR A 114 0.67 16.84 4.01
CA THR A 114 -0.54 17.65 3.79
C THR A 114 -1.75 16.71 3.82
N PRO A 115 -2.79 17.00 4.63
CA PRO A 115 -3.93 16.11 4.76
C PRO A 115 -4.59 15.79 3.42
N VAL A 116 -4.74 14.50 3.13
CA VAL A 116 -5.41 13.99 1.93
C VAL A 116 -6.76 13.41 2.32
N ILE A 117 -7.83 13.88 1.68
CA ILE A 117 -9.18 13.33 1.87
C ILE A 117 -9.40 12.21 0.86
N LEU A 118 -9.61 11.00 1.37
CA LEU A 118 -9.93 9.81 0.57
C LEU A 118 -11.42 9.51 0.68
N ASN A 119 -12.09 9.34 -0.45
CA ASN A 119 -13.47 8.86 -0.51
C ASN A 119 -13.46 7.31 -0.51
N PRO A 120 -14.60 6.65 -0.28
CA PRO A 120 -14.67 5.19 -0.42
C PRO A 120 -14.16 4.72 -1.79
N GLY A 121 -13.25 3.75 -1.82
CA GLY A 121 -12.61 3.26 -3.04
C GLY A 121 -11.30 2.53 -2.81
N ILE A 122 -10.65 2.13 -3.91
CA ILE A 122 -9.32 1.51 -3.92
C ILE A 122 -8.26 2.62 -4.04
N TYR A 123 -7.17 2.45 -3.30
CA TYR A 123 -5.99 3.30 -3.32
C TYR A 123 -4.75 2.42 -3.24
N TRP A 124 -3.57 3.02 -3.46
CA TRP A 124 -2.32 2.27 -3.52
C TRP A 124 -1.27 2.91 -2.63
N VAL A 125 -0.55 2.10 -1.87
CA VAL A 125 0.70 2.53 -1.22
C VAL A 125 1.87 2.04 -2.05
N ALA A 126 2.83 2.91 -2.32
CA ALA A 126 3.99 2.60 -3.11
C ALA A 126 5.29 2.90 -2.36
N TYR A 127 6.36 2.21 -2.72
CA TYR A 127 7.68 2.41 -2.16
C TYR A 127 8.80 2.15 -3.17
N ASN A 128 9.93 2.82 -2.97
CA ASN A 128 11.19 2.61 -3.69
C ASN A 128 12.35 2.88 -2.72
N CYS A 129 13.51 2.25 -2.94
CA CYS A 129 14.74 2.53 -2.20
C CYS A 129 15.94 2.65 -3.15
N ASN A 130 16.95 3.38 -2.71
CA ASN A 130 18.19 3.51 -3.47
C ASN A 130 19.00 2.22 -3.44
N GLU A 131 19.91 2.12 -4.41
CA GLU A 131 20.95 1.09 -4.44
C GLU A 131 22.07 1.45 -3.46
N VAL A 132 22.43 0.49 -2.63
CA VAL A 132 23.48 0.57 -1.61
C VAL A 132 24.13 -0.82 -1.45
N GLY A 133 25.17 -0.94 -0.62
CA GLY A 133 25.83 -2.23 -0.42
C GLY A 133 24.93 -3.33 0.20
N THR A 134 23.97 -2.93 1.03
CA THR A 134 22.95 -3.82 1.62
C THR A 134 21.66 -3.04 1.79
N GLU A 135 20.59 -3.52 1.17
CA GLU A 135 19.27 -2.92 1.21
C GLU A 135 18.63 -3.05 2.61
N PRO A 136 17.76 -2.10 2.98
CA PRO A 136 17.05 -2.18 4.25
C PRO A 136 15.95 -3.24 4.19
N THR A 137 15.65 -3.81 5.34
CA THR A 137 14.50 -4.70 5.52
C THR A 137 13.40 -3.97 6.26
N LEU A 138 12.19 -3.99 5.73
CA LEU A 138 11.02 -3.39 6.36
C LEU A 138 10.17 -4.43 7.09
N ARG A 139 9.46 -4.00 8.13
CA ARG A 139 8.37 -4.79 8.73
C ARG A 139 7.31 -5.04 7.66
N GLY A 140 6.88 -6.29 7.55
CA GLY A 140 5.93 -6.72 6.53
C GLY A 140 4.94 -7.76 7.01
N VAL A 141 4.09 -8.20 6.09
CA VAL A 141 3.21 -9.35 6.23
C VAL A 141 3.63 -10.44 5.26
N ASN A 142 3.40 -11.70 5.65
CA ASN A 142 3.81 -12.85 4.86
C ASN A 142 3.04 -12.92 3.53
N GLN A 143 3.60 -13.64 2.55
CA GLN A 143 2.86 -13.99 1.33
C GLN A 143 1.51 -14.62 1.72
N GLY A 144 0.43 -14.14 1.10
CA GLY A 144 -0.93 -14.61 1.39
C GLY A 144 -1.65 -13.90 2.52
N ALA A 145 -1.05 -12.88 3.11
CA ALA A 145 -1.78 -11.95 3.98
C ALA A 145 -2.58 -10.88 3.21
N LEU A 146 -2.39 -10.78 1.88
CA LEU A 146 -3.09 -9.83 1.03
C LEU A 146 -3.44 -10.52 -0.30
N PHE A 147 -4.74 -10.55 -0.61
CA PHE A 147 -5.27 -11.05 -1.88
C PHE A 147 -6.03 -9.94 -2.64
N ALA A 148 -5.66 -8.69 -2.41
CA ALA A 148 -6.40 -7.56 -2.95
C ALA A 148 -6.31 -7.45 -4.49
N LEU A 149 -5.34 -8.12 -5.12
CA LEU A 149 -5.25 -8.27 -6.58
C LEU A 149 -5.75 -9.63 -7.08
N GLY A 150 -6.29 -10.46 -6.19
CA GLY A 150 -6.77 -11.80 -6.50
C GLY A 150 -5.68 -12.86 -6.54
N VAL A 151 -5.92 -13.87 -7.37
CA VAL A 151 -5.08 -15.07 -7.54
C VAL A 151 -4.92 -15.33 -9.04
N ASP A 152 -3.89 -16.10 -9.40
CA ASP A 152 -3.66 -16.48 -10.80
C ASP A 152 -4.87 -17.24 -11.40
N ALA A 153 -5.12 -17.01 -12.69
CA ALA A 153 -6.29 -17.53 -13.42
C ALA A 153 -6.34 -19.07 -13.48
N GLY A 154 -5.20 -19.74 -13.35
CA GLY A 154 -5.11 -21.20 -13.36
C GLY A 154 -5.63 -21.86 -12.10
N LEU A 155 -5.69 -21.14 -10.96
CA LEU A 155 -6.12 -21.64 -9.63
C LEU A 155 -5.47 -22.97 -9.17
N GLY A 156 -4.52 -23.52 -9.93
CA GLY A 156 -3.87 -24.80 -9.67
C GLY A 156 -2.72 -24.69 -8.67
N THR A 157 -2.37 -23.45 -8.29
CA THR A 157 -1.39 -23.15 -7.26
C THR A 157 -1.90 -22.00 -6.38
N ASN A 158 -1.41 -21.90 -5.15
CA ASN A 158 -1.68 -20.76 -4.27
C ASN A 158 -0.90 -19.51 -4.72
N THR A 159 -0.92 -19.16 -6.02
CA THR A 159 -0.20 -18.02 -6.56
C THR A 159 -0.99 -16.75 -6.30
N GLN A 160 -0.63 -16.08 -5.20
CA GLN A 160 -1.34 -14.95 -4.64
C GLN A 160 -0.75 -13.66 -5.20
N GLN A 161 -1.58 -12.85 -5.84
CA GLN A 161 -1.14 -11.59 -6.43
C GLN A 161 -1.13 -10.52 -5.33
N CYS A 162 0.08 -10.15 -4.92
CA CYS A 162 0.31 -9.35 -3.71
C CYS A 162 0.44 -7.86 -4.03
N ILE A 163 1.26 -7.55 -5.04
CA ILE A 163 1.66 -6.19 -5.41
C ILE A 163 1.90 -6.12 -6.92
N ILE A 164 2.02 -4.90 -7.43
CA ILE A 164 2.61 -4.66 -8.75
C ILE A 164 4.02 -4.08 -8.62
N SER A 165 4.86 -4.30 -9.62
CA SER A 165 6.27 -3.91 -9.63
C SER A 165 6.69 -3.37 -10.98
N ILE A 166 7.52 -2.33 -10.99
CA ILE A 166 8.15 -1.78 -12.19
C ILE A 166 9.57 -1.33 -11.88
N ALA A 167 10.50 -1.55 -12.81
CA ALA A 167 11.84 -0.99 -12.71
C ALA A 167 11.76 0.54 -12.71
N LYS A 168 12.35 1.17 -11.70
CA LYS A 168 12.40 2.63 -11.56
C LYS A 168 13.63 3.01 -10.76
N THR A 169 14.63 3.55 -11.45
CA THR A 169 15.81 4.13 -10.80
C THR A 169 15.39 5.15 -9.75
N TYR A 170 15.93 4.98 -8.55
CA TYR A 170 15.70 5.87 -7.43
C TYR A 170 16.35 7.24 -7.71
N ASP A 171 15.55 8.30 -7.63
CA ASP A 171 15.99 9.70 -7.82
C ASP A 171 15.62 10.60 -6.63
N GLY A 172 15.26 10.00 -5.49
CA GLY A 172 14.80 10.74 -4.30
C GLY A 172 13.35 11.20 -4.36
N THR A 173 12.61 10.89 -5.43
CA THR A 173 11.20 11.25 -5.59
C THR A 173 10.36 10.08 -6.06
N LEU A 174 9.04 10.18 -5.83
CA LEU A 174 8.06 9.26 -6.42
C LEU A 174 7.44 9.90 -7.66
N PRO A 175 7.22 9.14 -8.76
CA PRO A 175 6.60 9.68 -9.97
C PRO A 175 5.23 10.31 -9.69
N ALA A 176 4.99 11.53 -10.17
CA ALA A 176 3.69 12.19 -10.01
C ALA A 176 2.54 11.38 -10.65
N THR A 177 2.84 10.65 -11.72
CA THR A 177 1.98 9.61 -12.31
C THR A 177 2.73 8.29 -12.29
N PHE A 178 2.09 7.23 -11.80
CA PHE A 178 2.70 5.91 -11.73
C PHE A 178 3.04 5.41 -13.16
N PRO A 179 4.25 4.88 -13.40
CA PRO A 179 4.64 4.42 -14.73
C PRO A 179 3.77 3.25 -15.20
N SER A 180 3.36 3.26 -16.47
CA SER A 180 2.62 2.14 -17.07
C SER A 180 3.50 0.91 -17.28
N GLY A 181 2.89 -0.27 -17.34
CA GLY A 181 3.58 -1.52 -17.68
C GLY A 181 4.17 -2.28 -16.50
N ALA A 182 3.78 -1.92 -15.26
CA ALA A 182 4.10 -2.73 -14.09
C ALA A 182 3.53 -4.14 -14.21
N THR A 183 4.27 -5.11 -13.67
CA THR A 183 3.88 -6.51 -13.66
C THR A 183 3.42 -6.93 -12.27
N LEU A 184 2.55 -7.94 -12.22
CA LEU A 184 2.11 -8.54 -10.97
C LEU A 184 3.27 -9.32 -10.34
N VAL A 185 3.44 -9.16 -9.03
CA VAL A 185 4.35 -9.96 -8.22
C VAL A 185 3.53 -10.85 -7.31
N SER A 186 3.79 -12.16 -7.44
CA SER A 186 3.10 -13.17 -6.68
C SER A 186 3.97 -13.75 -5.58
N ASN A 187 3.33 -14.28 -4.52
CA ASN A 187 3.99 -15.04 -3.46
C ASN A 187 5.18 -14.32 -2.80
N THR A 188 5.04 -13.01 -2.60
CA THR A 188 6.06 -12.18 -1.94
C THR A 188 5.52 -11.56 -0.65
N SER A 189 6.39 -11.35 0.33
CA SER A 189 6.02 -10.59 1.53
C SER A 189 5.87 -9.11 1.19
N ILE A 190 4.96 -8.43 1.88
CA ILE A 190 4.60 -7.05 1.57
C ILE A 190 4.96 -6.17 2.76
N PRO A 191 5.71 -5.07 2.59
CA PRO A 191 5.92 -4.12 3.66
C PRO A 191 4.60 -3.57 4.19
N ILE A 192 4.51 -3.42 5.52
CA ILE A 192 3.41 -2.72 6.17
C ILE A 192 3.68 -1.23 6.03
N LEU A 193 2.90 -0.57 5.17
CA LEU A 193 2.89 0.89 5.04
C LEU A 193 1.61 1.39 5.70
N ALA A 194 1.79 2.08 6.83
CA ALA A 194 0.70 2.51 7.67
C ALA A 194 0.37 3.99 7.43
N MET A 195 -0.92 4.32 7.46
CA MET A 195 -1.43 5.66 7.22
C MET A 195 -2.30 6.08 8.40
N ARG A 196 -2.00 7.24 9.03
CA ARG A 196 -2.78 7.70 10.18
C ARG A 196 -4.07 8.36 9.69
N ARG A 197 -5.19 7.94 10.28
CA ARG A 197 -6.48 8.63 10.16
C ARG A 197 -6.50 9.87 11.05
N SER A 198 -6.82 11.03 10.48
CA SER A 198 -7.09 12.25 11.24
C SER A 198 -8.57 12.59 11.24
N ALA A 199 -8.96 13.43 12.19
CA ALA A 199 -10.25 14.14 12.17
C ALA A 199 -10.35 15.03 10.91
#